data_AF-A0A3D3Q844-F1
#
_entry.id   AF-A0A3D3Q844-F1
#
_cell.length_a   1.000
_cell.length_b   1.000
_cell.length_c   1.000
_cell.angle_alpha   90.00
_cell.angle_beta   90.00
_cell.angle_gamma   90.00
#
_symmetry.space_group_name_H-M   'P 1'
#
loop_
_entity.id
_entity.type
_entity.pdbx_description
1 polymer ?
#
loop_
_entity_poly.entity_id
_entity_poly.type
_entity_poly.pdbx_seq_one_letter_code
_entity_poly.pdbx_strand_id
1 'polypeptide(L)'
;MPEILQIPDEARAIILLDHTGTRPGQRENLIAINQRGEILWLAKLPTSSGTDFFGEMELLDEGVSAFSWSCHRVLIDPKTGETMDDRFTK
;
A
#
# COMPACT_ATOMS: atom_id res chain seq x y z
N MET A 1 14.65 -2.19 3.86
CA MET A 1 14.65 -2.17 2.38
C MET A 1 13.21 -2.11 1.93
N PRO A 2 12.86 -1.31 0.91
CA PRO A 2 11.49 -1.27 0.40
C PRO A 2 11.11 -2.62 -0.23
N GLU A 3 9.87 -3.04 -0.02
CA GLU A 3 9.30 -4.22 -0.66
C GLU A 3 8.62 -3.82 -1.97
N ILE A 4 8.80 -4.62 -3.03
CA ILE A 4 8.33 -4.29 -4.39
C ILE A 4 7.60 -5.49 -4.98
N LEU A 5 6.37 -5.27 -5.40
CA LEU A 5 5.57 -6.22 -6.17
C LEU A 5 5.43 -5.72 -7.61
N GLN A 6 5.83 -6.55 -8.57
CA GLN A 6 5.55 -6.29 -9.98
C GLN A 6 4.15 -6.83 -10.29
N ILE A 7 3.30 -6.01 -10.91
CA ILE A 7 2.01 -6.47 -11.42
C ILE A 7 2.27 -7.08 -12.80
N PRO A 8 2.10 -8.40 -12.99
CA PRO A 8 2.16 -8.99 -14.32
C PRO A 8 1.09 -8.32 -15.19
N ASP A 9 1.41 -8.00 -16.43
CA ASP A 9 0.52 -7.41 -17.45
C ASP A 9 0.32 -5.90 -17.43
N GLU A 10 0.72 -5.20 -16.37
CA GLU A 10 0.61 -3.74 -16.31
C GLU A 10 1.98 -3.16 -16.02
N ALA A 11 2.43 -2.21 -16.84
CA ALA A 11 3.75 -1.56 -16.76
C ALA A 11 3.90 -0.68 -15.50
N ARG A 12 3.69 -1.27 -14.32
CA ARG A 12 3.66 -0.66 -13.01
C ARG A 12 4.24 -1.59 -11.94
N ALA A 13 4.69 -0.97 -10.86
CA ALA A 13 5.13 -1.66 -9.65
C ALA A 13 4.40 -1.07 -8.44
N ILE A 14 4.10 -1.91 -7.47
CA ILE A 14 3.56 -1.51 -6.17
C ILE A 14 4.70 -1.60 -5.16
N ILE A 15 4.89 -0.54 -4.40
CA ILE A 15 6.03 -0.37 -3.51
C ILE A 15 5.53 -0.05 -2.11
N LEU A 16 6.00 -0.83 -1.15
CA LEU A 16 5.89 -0.52 0.27
C LEU A 16 7.15 0.21 0.72
N LEU A 17 6.98 1.51 0.99
CA LEU A 17 8.02 2.39 1.50
C LEU A 17 8.21 2.19 3.00
N ASP A 18 9.44 2.38 3.44
CA ASP A 18 9.77 2.38 4.85
C ASP A 18 9.11 3.57 5.56
N HIS A 19 8.32 3.28 6.60
CA HIS A 19 7.62 4.28 7.41
C HIS A 19 8.58 5.22 8.17
N THR A 20 9.85 4.85 8.33
CA THR A 20 10.88 5.70 8.97
C THR A 20 11.49 6.74 8.01
N GLY A 21 11.31 6.54 6.70
CA GLY A 21 11.85 7.40 5.64
C GLY A 21 10.85 8.39 5.05
N THR A 22 9.59 8.38 5.49
CA THR A 22 8.57 9.31 5.00
C THR A 22 8.76 10.71 5.60
N ARG A 23 8.43 11.74 4.83
CA ARG A 23 8.49 13.13 5.31
C ARG A 23 7.51 13.31 6.49
N PRO A 24 7.79 14.19 7.45
CA PRO A 24 6.83 14.54 8.49
C PRO A 24 5.48 14.92 7.86
N GLY A 25 4.42 14.15 8.16
CA GLY A 25 3.08 14.35 7.62
C GLY A 25 2.69 13.47 6.41
N GLN A 26 3.64 12.78 5.78
CA GLN A 26 3.35 11.76 4.76
C GLN A 26 3.17 10.40 5.45
N ARG A 27 1.93 9.90 5.46
CA ARG A 27 1.54 8.71 6.22
C ARG A 27 1.37 7.51 5.32
N GLU A 28 0.87 7.74 4.11
CA GLU A 28 0.68 6.74 3.08
C GLU A 28 2.04 6.26 2.58
N ASN A 29 2.37 5.01 2.88
CA ASN A 29 3.64 4.39 2.53
C ASN A 29 3.49 3.27 1.49
N LEU A 30 2.28 3.00 0.99
CA LEU A 30 2.03 2.03 -0.07
C LEU A 30 1.60 2.77 -1.35
N ILE A 31 2.39 2.62 -2.41
CA ILE A 31 2.23 3.38 -3.65
C ILE A 31 2.27 2.48 -4.87
N ALA A 32 1.62 2.89 -5.96
CA ALA A 32 1.93 2.37 -7.29
C ALA A 32 2.69 3.40 -8.10
N ILE A 33 3.68 2.93 -8.86
CA ILE A 33 4.43 3.72 -9.82
C ILE A 33 4.38 3.10 -11.20
N ASN A 34 4.53 3.92 -12.24
CA ASN A 34 4.76 3.42 -13.60
C ASN A 34 6.25 3.18 -13.89
N GLN A 35 6.58 2.69 -15.09
CA GLN A 35 7.97 2.49 -15.55
C GLN A 35 8.85 3.75 -15.55
N ARG A 36 8.26 4.95 -15.49
CA ARG A 36 8.98 6.22 -15.40
C ARG A 36 9.23 6.66 -13.96
N GLY A 37 8.74 5.90 -12.98
CA GLY A 37 8.81 6.24 -11.56
C GLY A 37 7.76 7.26 -11.12
N GLU A 38 6.77 7.57 -11.97
CA GLU A 38 5.70 8.50 -11.61
C GLU A 38 4.68 7.77 -10.73
N ILE A 39 4.27 8.41 -9.63
CA ILE A 39 3.25 7.87 -8.72
C ILE A 39 1.90 7.89 -9.43
N LEU A 40 1.29 6.72 -9.56
CA LEU A 40 -0.06 6.52 -10.11
C LEU A 40 -1.12 6.72 -9.03
N TRP A 41 -0.88 6.14 -7.84
CA TRP A 41 -1.76 6.27 -6.68
C TRP A 41 -0.99 6.03 -5.37
N LEU A 42 -1.58 6.50 -4.26
CA LEU A 42 -1.18 6.21 -2.89
C LEU A 42 -2.36 5.56 -2.16
N ALA A 43 -2.14 4.41 -1.52
CA ALA A 43 -3.18 3.73 -0.77
C ALA A 43 -3.50 4.49 0.52
N LYS A 44 -4.79 4.62 0.81
CA LYS A 44 -5.25 5.22 2.07
C LYS A 44 -5.05 4.24 3.22
N LEU A 45 -4.67 4.79 4.37
CA LEU A 45 -4.62 4.02 5.61
C LEU A 45 -6.05 3.79 6.16
N PRO A 46 -6.32 2.64 6.80
CA PRO A 46 -7.62 2.32 7.35
C PRO A 46 -7.99 3.22 8.55
N THR A 47 -6.98 3.79 9.23
CA THR A 47 -7.18 4.71 10.34
C THR A 47 -6.55 6.07 10.09
N SER A 48 -7.20 7.13 10.58
CA SER A 48 -6.66 8.50 10.57
C SER A 48 -5.64 8.76 11.68
N SER A 49 -5.22 7.73 12.43
CA SER A 49 -4.28 7.89 13.53
C SER A 49 -2.91 8.34 12.99
N GLY A 50 -2.23 9.21 13.73
CA GLY A 50 -0.97 9.81 13.27
C GLY A 50 0.21 8.85 13.20
N THR A 51 0.01 7.58 13.54
CA THR A 51 1.04 6.55 13.70
C THR A 51 0.74 5.29 12.90
N ASP A 52 -0.31 5.26 12.08
CA ASP A 52 -0.63 4.09 11.27
C ASP A 52 0.20 4.08 9.98
N PHE A 53 0.53 2.88 9.51
CA PHE A 53 1.26 2.62 8.27
C PHE A 53 1.06 1.16 7.88
N PHE A 54 1.25 0.84 6.60
CA PHE A 54 1.32 -0.54 6.16
C PHE A 54 2.69 -1.13 6.51
N GLY A 55 2.72 -2.30 7.15
CA GLY A 55 3.94 -2.99 7.55
C GLY A 55 4.32 -4.16 6.65
N GLU A 56 3.34 -4.72 5.95
CA GLU A 56 3.50 -5.90 5.10
C GLU A 56 2.49 -5.82 3.95
N MET A 57 2.85 -6.36 2.78
CA MET A 57 1.94 -6.50 1.66
C MET A 57 2.14 -7.82 0.92
N GLU A 58 1.09 -8.29 0.28
CA GLU A 58 1.08 -9.50 -0.54
C GLU A 58 0.21 -9.26 -1.77
N LEU A 59 0.68 -9.71 -2.94
CA LEU A 59 -0.15 -9.74 -4.15
C LEU A 59 -0.98 -11.02 -4.16
N LEU A 60 -2.30 -10.87 -4.21
CA LEU A 60 -3.28 -11.94 -4.35
C LEU A 60 -3.94 -11.85 -5.74
N ASP A 61 -4.67 -12.90 -6.12
CA ASP A 61 -5.43 -12.92 -7.37
C ASP A 61 -6.49 -11.79 -7.41
N GLU A 62 -7.07 -11.46 -6.26
CA GLU A 62 -8.09 -10.41 -6.12
C GLU A 62 -7.53 -8.98 -5.99
N GLY A 63 -6.24 -8.81 -5.68
CA GLY A 63 -5.63 -7.48 -5.47
C GLY A 63 -4.46 -7.49 -4.51
N VAL A 64 -4.10 -6.33 -3.96
CA VAL A 64 -3.03 -6.23 -2.96
C VAL A 64 -3.62 -6.31 -1.57
N SER A 65 -3.23 -7.34 -0.82
CA SER A 65 -3.50 -7.44 0.62
C SER A 65 -2.39 -6.71 1.37
N ALA A 66 -2.74 -5.77 2.25
CA ALA A 66 -1.77 -5.04 3.06
C ALA A 66 -2.20 -5.04 4.54
N PHE A 67 -1.23 -5.23 5.44
CA PHE A 67 -1.46 -5.21 6.88
C PHE A 67 -1.01 -3.89 7.48
N SER A 68 -1.90 -3.22 8.21
CA SER A 68 -1.59 -1.99 8.92
C SER A 68 -1.09 -2.25 10.34
N TRP A 69 -0.34 -1.29 10.89
CA TRP A 69 0.09 -1.32 12.29
C TRP A 69 -1.09 -1.28 13.27
N SER A 70 -2.21 -0.69 12.86
CA SER A 70 -3.49 -0.68 13.60
C SER A 70 -4.23 -2.03 13.60
N CYS A 71 -3.63 -3.11 13.11
CA CYS A 71 -4.20 -4.47 13.04
C CYS A 71 -5.38 -4.60 12.06
N HIS A 72 -5.36 -3.84 10.97
CA HIS A 72 -6.28 -4.03 9.86
C HIS A 72 -5.60 -4.77 8.72
N ARG A 73 -6.35 -5.65 8.05
CA ARG A 73 -6.02 -6.19 6.74
C ARG A 73 -6.88 -5.48 5.71
N VAL A 74 -6.23 -4.81 4.77
CA VAL A 74 -6.88 -4.03 3.72
C VAL A 74 -6.61 -4.71 2.39
N LEU A 75 -7.67 -4.96 1.62
CA LEU A 75 -7.56 -5.40 0.24
C LEU A 75 -7.70 -4.19 -0.69
N ILE A 76 -6.74 -3.99 -1.57
CA ILE A 76 -6.58 -2.79 -2.39
C ILE A 76 -6.62 -3.17 -3.86
N ASP A 77 -7.40 -2.43 -4.65
CA ASP A 77 -7.41 -2.58 -6.10
C ASP A 77 -6.05 -2.11 -6.65
N PRO A 78 -5.26 -3.00 -7.28
CA PRO A 78 -3.93 -2.65 -7.80
C PRO A 78 -3.99 -1.58 -8.90
N LYS A 79 -5.16 -1.39 -9.54
CA LYS A 79 -5.34 -0.44 -10.62
C LYS A 79 -5.54 0.98 -10.14
N THR A 80 -6.39 1.14 -9.13
CA THR A 80 -6.88 2.45 -8.66
C THR A 80 -6.26 2.87 -7.33
N GLY A 81 -5.77 1.92 -6.54
CA GLY A 81 -5.35 2.14 -5.16
C GLY A 81 -6.52 2.29 -4.18
N GLU A 82 -7.75 2.03 -4.62
CA GLU A 82 -8.93 2.09 -3.76
C GLU A 82 -9.05 0.85 -2.88
N THR A 83 -9.52 1.06 -1.65
CA THR A 83 -9.83 -0.03 -0.72
C THR A 83 -11.06 -0.79 -1.19
N MET A 84 -10.91 -2.08 -1.47
CA MET A 84 -11.98 -2.99 -1.81
C MET A 84 -12.58 -3.66 -0.56
N ASP A 85 -11.76 -3.95 0.45
CA ASP A 85 -12.18 -4.51 1.73
C ASP A 85 -11.25 -4.03 2.85
N ASP A 86 -11.79 -3.92 4.07
CA ASP A 86 -11.06 -3.54 5.28
C ASP A 86 -11.62 -4.31 6.47
N ARG A 87 -10.76 -5.10 7.13
CA ARG A 87 -11.13 -5.90 8.30
C ARG A 87 -10.10 -5.77 9.41
N PHE A 88 -10.58 -5.57 10.63
CA PHE A 88 -9.76 -5.69 11.83
C PHE A 88 -9.45 -7.18 12.12
N THR A 89 -8.19 -7.54 12.33
CA THR A 89 -7.71 -8.94 12.39
C THR A 89 -7.07 -9.35 13.71
N LYS A 90 -7.48 -8.75 14.83
CA LYS A 90 -6.97 -9.06 16.17
C LYS A 90 -8.03 -9.72 17.05
#